data_AF-A0A2M8N5S4-F1
#
_entry.id   AF-A0A2M8N5S4-F1
#
_cell.length_a   1.000
_cell.length_b   1.000
_cell.length_c   1.000
_cell.angle_alpha   90.00
_cell.angle_beta   90.00
_cell.angle_gamma   90.00
#
_symmetry.space_group_name_H-M   'P 1'
#
loop_
_entity.id
_entity.type
_entity.pdbx_description
1 polymer ?
#
loop_
_entity_poly.entity_id
_entity_poly.type
_entity_poly.pdbx_seq_one_letter_code
_entity_poly.pdbx_strand_id
1 'polypeptide(L)'
;MRRYISLILGLLLLTIASATGITAQDADGTLTIQADEVIAEVSPYVLGANYGPLSAIPVDLIEAAQNSGITFLRYPGGRWGDLNDIQPFQIDMYIRIAKLIGAEPSIHVRLENGTPEAAAELVRYTNIEKDYNIQYWYIGNEPNLFDDYTTEDLNVQWRAIAEAMLEVDPDITLIGPDVSQWNGTPEVNPQDPEGRDWLREFLRANGDLVGVVSVHRYP
;
A
#
# COMPACT_ATOMS: atom_id res chain seq x y z
N MET A 1 -3.97 61.21 29.76
CA MET A 1 -5.06 60.36 29.19
C MET A 1 -5.11 60.36 27.65
N ARG A 2 -5.38 61.46 26.94
CA ARG A 2 -5.60 61.42 25.46
C ARG A 2 -4.45 60.88 24.57
N ARG A 3 -3.20 60.84 25.02
CA ARG A 3 -2.05 60.35 24.21
C ARG A 3 -1.82 58.82 24.22
N TYR A 4 -2.43 58.08 25.15
CA TYR A 4 -2.21 56.62 25.26
C TYR A 4 -3.28 55.79 24.54
N ILE A 5 -4.46 56.37 24.29
CA ILE A 5 -5.57 55.70 23.59
C ILE A 5 -5.22 55.46 22.10
N SER A 6 -4.49 56.39 21.48
CA SER A 6 -4.08 56.28 20.07
C SER A 6 -3.04 55.19 19.80
N LEU A 7 -2.18 54.83 20.77
CA LEU A 7 -1.25 53.69 20.61
C LEU A 7 -1.94 52.34 20.74
N ILE A 8 -2.95 52.23 21.61
CA ILE A 8 -3.66 50.95 21.83
C ILE A 8 -4.55 50.61 20.62
N LEU A 9 -5.20 51.59 19.99
CA LEU A 9 -5.90 51.37 18.71
C LEU A 9 -4.95 50.99 17.56
N GLY A 10 -3.72 51.53 17.55
CA GLY A 10 -2.70 51.19 16.55
C GLY A 10 -2.22 49.74 16.65
N LEU A 11 -2.07 49.20 17.86
CA LEU A 11 -1.69 47.79 18.05
C LEU A 11 -2.85 46.82 17.79
N LEU A 12 -4.10 47.18 18.11
CA LEU A 12 -5.26 46.31 17.86
C LEU A 12 -5.56 46.13 16.36
N LEU A 13 -5.18 47.09 15.52
CA LEU A 13 -5.33 47.00 14.06
C LEU A 13 -4.24 46.16 13.39
N LEU A 14 -3.15 45.83 14.09
CA LEU A 14 -2.06 45.00 13.54
C LEU A 14 -2.26 43.49 13.80
N THR A 15 -3.22 43.10 14.64
CA THR A 15 -3.48 41.69 15.01
C THR A 15 -4.69 41.07 14.29
N ILE A 16 -5.36 41.81 13.40
CA ILE A 16 -6.51 41.32 12.60
C ILE A 16 -6.08 40.91 11.17
N ALA A 17 -4.80 41.07 10.82
CA ALA A 17 -4.29 40.72 9.48
C ALA A 17 -3.98 39.22 9.28
N SER A 18 -4.10 38.38 10.32
CA SER A 18 -3.64 36.98 10.33
C SER A 18 -4.64 35.95 9.78
N ALA A 19 -5.51 36.35 8.84
CA ALA A 19 -6.50 35.45 8.22
C ALA A 19 -6.79 35.77 6.74
N THR A 20 -6.06 36.69 6.11
CA THR A 20 -6.15 36.88 4.65
C THR A 20 -5.27 35.83 3.98
N GLY A 21 -5.91 34.76 3.50
CA GLY A 21 -5.23 33.78 2.64
C GLY A 21 -4.55 34.47 1.47
N ILE A 22 -3.32 34.06 1.15
CA ILE A 22 -2.53 34.64 0.07
C ILE A 22 -3.16 34.21 -1.26
N THR A 23 -4.01 35.06 -1.84
CA THR A 23 -4.62 34.82 -3.15
C THR A 23 -3.63 35.19 -4.25
N ALA A 24 -3.07 34.19 -4.92
CA ALA A 24 -2.38 34.37 -6.20
C ALA A 24 -3.40 34.60 -7.35
N GLN A 25 -2.95 35.22 -8.43
CA GLN A 25 -3.77 35.84 -9.49
C GLN A 25 -3.24 35.43 -10.89
N ASP A 26 -4.03 35.17 -11.94
CA ASP A 26 -5.48 35.36 -12.15
C ASP A 26 -6.14 34.20 -12.94
N ALA A 27 -7.48 34.22 -13.03
CA ALA A 27 -8.27 33.76 -14.19
C ALA A 27 -8.01 32.36 -14.82
N ASP A 28 -8.05 31.29 -14.01
CA ASP A 28 -8.97 30.15 -14.23
C ASP A 28 -8.82 29.14 -13.08
N GLY A 29 -9.75 29.17 -12.12
CA GLY A 29 -9.67 28.41 -10.88
C GLY A 29 -8.76 29.04 -9.82
N THR A 30 -9.33 29.51 -8.72
CA THR A 30 -8.54 30.00 -7.57
C THR A 30 -8.16 28.84 -6.65
N LEU A 31 -6.87 28.53 -6.53
CA LEU A 31 -6.37 27.61 -5.51
C LEU A 31 -6.29 28.33 -4.16
N THR A 32 -7.16 27.97 -3.22
CA THR A 32 -7.13 28.46 -1.83
C THR A 32 -6.60 27.39 -0.89
N ILE A 33 -5.65 27.75 -0.02
CA ILE A 33 -5.08 26.86 1.01
C ILE A 33 -5.67 27.26 2.36
N GLN A 34 -6.37 26.34 3.02
CA GLN A 34 -6.81 26.45 4.41
C GLN A 34 -5.86 25.64 5.29
N ALA A 35 -4.86 26.31 5.87
CA ALA A 35 -3.77 25.64 6.61
C ALA A 35 -4.21 25.07 7.98
N ASP A 36 -5.40 25.44 8.43
CA ASP A 36 -6.10 24.95 9.62
C ASP A 36 -7.01 23.74 9.35
N GLU A 37 -7.38 23.46 8.09
CA GLU A 37 -8.10 22.24 7.68
C GLU A 37 -7.12 21.09 7.38
N VAL A 38 -6.58 20.46 8.42
CA VAL A 38 -5.72 19.27 8.29
C VAL A 38 -6.58 18.03 8.00
N ILE A 39 -6.45 17.47 6.80
CA ILE A 39 -7.16 16.24 6.39
C ILE A 39 -6.57 15.00 7.07
N ALA A 40 -5.26 14.78 6.89
CA ALA A 40 -4.50 13.67 7.46
C ALA A 40 -2.99 13.96 7.37
N GLU A 41 -2.18 13.24 8.14
CA GLU A 41 -0.74 13.11 7.85
C GLU A 41 -0.56 12.23 6.60
N VAL A 42 0.33 12.64 5.70
CA VAL A 42 0.64 11.86 4.49
C VAL A 42 1.53 10.68 4.90
N SER A 43 0.96 9.48 4.93
CA SER A 43 1.72 8.25 5.16
C SER A 43 2.89 8.17 4.17
N PRO A 44 4.14 7.92 4.62
CA PRO A 44 5.28 7.83 3.72
C PRO A 44 5.07 6.75 2.65
N TYR A 45 4.37 5.66 2.97
CA TYR A 45 4.17 4.51 2.09
C TYR A 45 3.34 4.80 0.83
N VAL A 46 2.78 6.01 0.67
CA VAL A 46 2.21 6.47 -0.61
C VAL A 46 3.27 6.57 -1.71
N LEU A 47 4.55 6.73 -1.35
CA LEU A 47 5.71 6.74 -2.26
C LEU A 47 6.26 5.31 -2.45
N GLY A 48 5.38 4.36 -2.74
CA GLY A 48 5.71 2.95 -2.92
C GLY A 48 6.08 2.55 -4.36
N ALA A 49 6.78 1.42 -4.51
CA ALA A 49 7.10 0.82 -5.81
C ALA A 49 7.03 -0.72 -5.80
N ASN A 50 6.88 -1.32 -6.98
CA ASN A 50 7.05 -2.75 -7.19
C ASN A 50 8.51 -3.07 -7.55
N TYR A 51 9.11 -4.05 -6.89
CA TYR A 51 10.46 -4.54 -7.15
C TYR A 51 10.45 -6.05 -7.34
N GLY A 52 11.23 -6.55 -8.30
CA GLY A 52 11.42 -7.98 -8.50
C GLY A 52 11.97 -8.31 -9.87
N PRO A 53 11.74 -9.53 -10.38
CA PRO A 53 12.27 -9.97 -11.68
C PRO A 53 11.86 -9.09 -12.87
N LEU A 54 10.74 -8.37 -12.77
CA LEU A 54 10.22 -7.47 -13.81
C LEU A 54 10.68 -6.00 -13.64
N SER A 55 11.28 -5.65 -12.50
CA SER A 55 11.64 -4.26 -12.13
C SER A 55 12.91 -4.19 -11.27
N ALA A 56 13.88 -5.06 -11.54
CA ALA A 56 15.17 -5.08 -10.85
C ALA A 56 15.97 -3.80 -11.13
N ILE A 57 16.67 -3.28 -10.12
CA ILE A 57 17.47 -2.05 -10.21
C ILE A 57 18.81 -2.37 -10.90
N PRO A 58 19.13 -1.76 -12.06
CA PRO A 58 20.45 -1.85 -12.68
C PRO A 58 21.55 -1.27 -11.77
N VAL A 59 22.76 -1.83 -11.83
CA VAL A 59 23.89 -1.46 -10.95
C VAL A 59 24.27 0.02 -11.09
N ASP A 60 24.20 0.55 -12.31
CA ASP A 60 24.44 1.95 -12.65
C ASP A 60 23.33 2.92 -12.17
N LEU A 61 22.16 2.39 -11.79
CA LEU A 61 21.05 3.18 -11.24
C LEU A 61 20.89 3.05 -9.72
N ILE A 62 21.82 2.39 -9.00
CA ILE A 62 21.75 2.25 -7.54
C ILE A 62 21.70 3.63 -6.86
N GLU A 63 22.57 4.57 -7.23
CA GLU A 63 22.58 5.92 -6.65
C GLU A 63 21.25 6.67 -6.91
N ALA A 64 20.67 6.49 -8.10
CA ALA A 64 19.36 7.06 -8.43
C ALA A 64 18.24 6.42 -7.59
N ALA A 65 18.29 5.11 -7.34
CA ALA A 65 17.34 4.40 -6.50
C ALA A 65 17.44 4.85 -5.03
N GLN A 66 18.64 5.06 -4.49
CA GLN A 66 18.84 5.58 -3.13
C GLN A 66 18.30 7.02 -2.97
N ASN A 67 18.40 7.84 -4.01
CA ASN A 67 17.90 9.22 -4.02
C ASN A 67 16.44 9.33 -4.53
N SER A 68 15.75 8.21 -4.78
CA SER A 68 14.41 8.20 -5.41
C SER A 68 13.29 8.71 -4.51
N GLY A 69 13.47 8.64 -3.19
CA GLY A 69 12.39 8.89 -2.22
C GLY A 69 11.36 7.76 -2.13
N ILE A 70 11.64 6.58 -2.69
CA ILE A 70 10.79 5.39 -2.51
C ILE A 70 10.90 4.90 -1.06
N THR A 71 9.75 4.73 -0.39
CA THR A 71 9.65 4.40 1.04
C THR A 71 8.96 3.08 1.33
N PHE A 72 8.36 2.44 0.32
CA PHE A 72 7.68 1.15 0.44
C PHE A 72 7.95 0.31 -0.81
N LEU A 73 8.25 -0.98 -0.64
CA LEU A 73 8.72 -1.82 -1.74
C LEU A 73 8.00 -3.18 -1.74
N ARG A 74 7.13 -3.44 -2.72
CA ARG A 74 6.46 -4.75 -2.89
C ARG A 74 7.34 -5.70 -3.69
N TYR A 75 7.57 -6.91 -3.17
CA TYR A 75 8.27 -8.00 -3.87
C TYR A 75 7.41 -9.27 -3.92
N PRO A 76 7.45 -10.08 -5.00
CA PRO A 76 8.19 -9.89 -6.26
C PRO A 76 7.49 -8.98 -7.29
N GLY A 77 6.31 -8.46 -6.97
CA GLY A 77 5.51 -7.56 -7.81
C GLY A 77 4.80 -8.28 -8.98
N GLY A 78 3.51 -8.00 -9.14
CA GLY A 78 2.70 -8.59 -10.22
C GLY A 78 2.50 -10.11 -10.11
N ARG A 79 1.92 -10.68 -11.18
CA ARG A 79 1.62 -12.13 -11.30
C ARG A 79 2.85 -13.05 -11.23
N TRP A 80 4.09 -12.55 -11.23
CA TRP A 80 5.27 -13.41 -11.04
C TRP A 80 5.20 -14.17 -9.70
N GLY A 81 4.69 -13.54 -8.64
CA GLY A 81 4.54 -14.15 -7.31
C GLY A 81 3.53 -15.30 -7.26
N ASP A 82 2.48 -15.25 -8.09
CA ASP A 82 1.51 -16.33 -8.23
C ASP A 82 2.01 -17.51 -9.09
N LEU A 83 3.07 -17.29 -9.88
CA LEU A 83 3.59 -18.28 -10.82
C LEU A 83 4.87 -18.99 -10.33
N ASN A 84 5.59 -18.44 -9.35
CA ASN A 84 6.92 -18.90 -8.96
C ASN A 84 7.09 -19.03 -7.44
N ASP A 85 7.85 -20.03 -6.99
CA ASP A 85 8.19 -20.19 -5.58
C ASP A 85 9.35 -19.27 -5.21
N ILE A 86 9.10 -18.32 -4.30
CA ILE A 86 10.12 -17.38 -3.83
C ILE A 86 11.20 -18.15 -3.06
N GLN A 87 12.45 -18.01 -3.51
CA GLN A 87 13.58 -18.71 -2.91
C GLN A 87 14.22 -17.86 -1.80
N PRO A 88 14.73 -18.48 -0.70
CA PRO A 88 15.40 -17.79 0.40
C PRO A 88 16.44 -16.74 -0.01
N PHE A 89 17.30 -17.05 -0.99
CA PHE A 89 18.34 -16.13 -1.46
C PHE A 89 17.77 -14.87 -2.17
N GLN A 90 16.58 -14.98 -2.77
CA GLN A 90 15.93 -13.84 -3.42
C GLN A 90 15.41 -12.86 -2.36
N ILE A 91 14.83 -13.39 -1.27
CA ILE A 91 14.38 -12.59 -0.12
C ILE A 91 15.57 -11.88 0.53
N ASP A 92 16.64 -12.61 0.84
CA ASP A 92 17.88 -12.06 1.42
C ASP A 92 18.45 -10.90 0.59
N MET A 93 18.40 -11.01 -0.75
CA MET A 93 18.84 -9.96 -1.65
C MET A 93 17.86 -8.79 -1.73
N TYR A 94 16.56 -9.07 -1.77
CA TYR A 94 15.51 -8.05 -1.76
C TYR A 94 15.54 -7.21 -0.48
N ILE A 95 15.66 -7.81 0.70
CA ILE A 95 15.74 -7.10 1.98
C ILE A 95 17.00 -6.22 2.07
N ARG A 96 18.10 -6.62 1.41
CA ARG A 96 19.29 -5.75 1.27
C ARG A 96 19.00 -4.53 0.39
N ILE A 97 18.23 -4.70 -0.69
CA ILE A 97 17.83 -3.58 -1.57
C ILE A 97 16.86 -2.63 -0.85
N ALA A 98 15.85 -3.15 -0.16
CA ALA A 98 14.92 -2.35 0.66
C ALA A 98 15.69 -1.49 1.70
N LYS A 99 16.62 -2.12 2.44
CA LYS A 99 17.50 -1.42 3.40
C LYS A 99 18.47 -0.43 2.73
N LEU A 100 18.92 -0.68 1.50
CA LEU A 100 19.82 0.20 0.76
C LEU A 100 19.15 1.51 0.33
N ILE A 101 17.87 1.46 -0.03
CA ILE A 101 17.08 2.64 -0.45
C ILE A 101 16.28 3.27 0.70
N GLY A 102 16.21 2.62 1.86
CA GLY A 102 15.45 3.11 3.02
C GLY A 102 13.94 2.84 2.94
N ALA A 103 13.52 1.82 2.20
CA ALA A 103 12.11 1.46 2.03
C ALA A 103 11.67 0.32 2.97
N GLU A 104 10.43 0.42 3.43
CA GLU A 104 9.70 -0.63 4.14
C GLU A 104 9.42 -1.81 3.19
N PRO A 105 9.80 -3.05 3.55
CA PRO A 105 9.55 -4.21 2.72
C PRO A 105 8.12 -4.74 2.87
N SER A 106 7.56 -5.26 1.77
CA SER A 106 6.39 -6.13 1.77
C SER A 106 6.58 -7.31 0.81
N ILE A 107 6.11 -8.50 1.22
CA ILE A 107 6.18 -9.72 0.41
C ILE A 107 4.79 -10.13 -0.04
N HIS A 108 4.68 -10.56 -1.29
CA HIS A 108 3.52 -11.23 -1.86
C HIS A 108 3.76 -12.75 -1.86
N VAL A 109 2.89 -13.50 -1.19
CA VAL A 109 2.84 -14.98 -1.23
C VAL A 109 1.82 -15.48 -2.27
N ARG A 110 2.17 -16.56 -2.97
CA ARG A 110 1.36 -17.22 -4.00
C ARG A 110 -0.05 -17.56 -3.49
N LEU A 111 -1.07 -17.14 -4.23
CA LEU A 111 -2.46 -17.62 -4.09
C LEU A 111 -2.79 -18.63 -5.20
N GLU A 112 -2.48 -18.33 -6.47
CA GLU A 112 -2.77 -19.21 -7.61
C GLU A 112 -1.96 -20.52 -7.49
N ASN A 113 -2.60 -21.63 -7.12
CA ASN A 113 -1.96 -22.89 -6.75
C ASN A 113 -1.01 -22.78 -5.53
N GLY A 114 -1.20 -21.79 -4.66
CA GLY A 114 -0.52 -21.67 -3.37
C GLY A 114 -1.04 -22.66 -2.33
N THR A 115 -0.31 -22.83 -1.22
CA THR A 115 -0.80 -23.55 -0.04
C THR A 115 -0.55 -22.74 1.24
N PRO A 116 -1.40 -22.90 2.27
CA PRO A 116 -1.20 -22.25 3.56
C PRO A 116 0.16 -22.55 4.19
N GLU A 117 0.65 -23.79 4.06
CA GLU A 117 1.94 -24.22 4.61
C GLU A 117 3.12 -23.53 3.93
N ALA A 118 3.06 -23.32 2.61
CA ALA A 118 4.12 -22.64 1.88
C ALA A 118 4.19 -21.15 2.23
N ALA A 119 3.03 -20.50 2.45
CA ALA A 119 2.95 -19.11 2.89
C ALA A 119 3.43 -18.95 4.35
N ALA A 120 2.98 -19.83 5.25
CA ALA A 120 3.43 -19.90 6.64
C ALA A 120 4.95 -20.12 6.73
N GLU A 121 5.52 -20.99 5.90
CA GLU A 121 6.96 -21.23 5.81
C GLU A 121 7.75 -19.98 5.38
N LEU A 122 7.21 -19.16 4.46
CA LEU A 122 7.82 -17.88 4.08
C LEU A 122 7.83 -16.88 5.24
N VAL A 123 6.73 -16.75 6.00
CA VAL A 123 6.68 -15.92 7.21
C VAL A 123 7.67 -16.44 8.26
N ARG A 124 7.71 -17.77 8.47
CA ARG A 124 8.60 -18.43 9.42
C ARG A 124 10.07 -18.20 9.09
N TYR A 125 10.45 -18.35 7.82
CA TYR A 125 11.79 -18.03 7.36
C TYR A 125 12.13 -16.56 7.62
N THR A 126 11.28 -15.65 7.18
CA THR A 126 11.61 -14.20 7.17
C THR A 126 11.58 -13.55 8.55
N ASN A 127 10.53 -13.78 9.34
CA ASN A 127 10.36 -13.11 10.62
C ASN A 127 10.93 -13.93 11.78
N ILE A 128 10.80 -15.26 11.79
CA ILE A 128 11.24 -16.11 12.91
C ILE A 128 12.70 -16.57 12.79
N GLU A 129 13.16 -17.05 11.63
CA GLU A 129 14.56 -17.48 11.47
C GLU A 129 15.52 -16.32 11.18
N LYS A 130 15.07 -15.32 10.42
CA LYS A 130 15.91 -14.28 9.85
C LYS A 130 15.80 -12.91 10.53
N ASP A 131 14.80 -12.73 11.40
CA ASP A 131 14.55 -11.48 12.13
C ASP A 131 14.51 -10.26 11.18
N TYR A 132 13.82 -10.42 10.05
CA TYR A 132 13.65 -9.35 9.08
C TYR A 132 12.48 -8.42 9.40
N ASN A 133 11.58 -8.83 10.31
CA ASN A 133 10.43 -8.04 10.78
C ASN A 133 9.64 -7.43 9.62
N ILE A 134 9.29 -8.25 8.63
CA ILE A 134 8.49 -7.84 7.49
C ILE A 134 7.05 -7.70 7.99
N GLN A 135 6.59 -6.46 8.09
CA GLN A 135 5.27 -6.15 8.63
C GLN A 135 4.15 -6.44 7.61
N TYR A 136 4.39 -6.26 6.32
CA TYR A 136 3.34 -6.14 5.32
C TYR A 136 3.34 -7.30 4.31
N TRP A 137 2.21 -8.00 4.20
CA TRP A 137 2.11 -9.24 3.42
C TRP A 137 0.89 -9.28 2.50
N TYR A 138 1.12 -9.37 1.19
CA TYR A 138 0.08 -9.62 0.20
C TYR A 138 -0.14 -11.12 0.04
N ILE A 139 -1.40 -11.54 -0.13
CA ILE A 139 -1.76 -12.90 -0.52
C ILE A 139 -2.45 -12.82 -1.89
N GLY A 140 -1.78 -13.32 -2.93
CA GLY A 140 -2.21 -13.21 -4.33
C GLY A 140 -2.00 -11.84 -4.99
N ASN A 141 -2.05 -11.85 -6.32
CA ASN A 141 -2.07 -10.69 -7.20
C ASN A 141 -3.19 -10.85 -8.23
N GLU A 142 -4.14 -9.92 -8.26
CA GLU A 142 -5.17 -9.84 -9.30
C GLU A 142 -5.97 -11.16 -9.50
N PRO A 143 -6.53 -11.77 -8.44
CA PRO A 143 -7.21 -13.07 -8.52
C PRO A 143 -8.40 -13.10 -9.48
N ASN A 144 -8.97 -11.92 -9.78
CA ASN A 144 -10.01 -11.74 -10.79
C ASN A 144 -9.50 -11.89 -12.25
N LEU A 145 -8.22 -12.27 -12.46
CA LEU A 145 -7.59 -12.60 -13.74
C LEU A 145 -7.09 -14.06 -13.79
N PHE A 146 -7.44 -14.89 -12.80
CA PHE A 146 -7.15 -16.33 -12.81
C PHE A 146 -8.18 -17.08 -13.67
N ASP A 147 -7.76 -18.17 -14.30
CA ASP A 147 -8.65 -18.98 -15.15
C ASP A 147 -9.60 -19.83 -14.28
N ASP A 148 -10.89 -19.88 -14.67
CA ASP A 148 -11.95 -20.64 -13.98
C ASP A 148 -12.06 -20.38 -12.45
N TYR A 149 -11.81 -19.14 -12.01
CA TYR A 149 -11.73 -18.75 -10.59
C TYR A 149 -12.86 -17.77 -10.18
N THR A 150 -13.45 -17.94 -8.99
CA THR A 150 -14.57 -17.10 -8.50
C THR A 150 -14.25 -16.36 -7.20
N THR A 151 -15.15 -15.46 -6.77
CA THR A 151 -15.04 -14.83 -5.44
C THR A 151 -15.15 -15.84 -4.29
N GLU A 152 -15.84 -16.97 -4.48
CA GLU A 152 -15.94 -18.01 -3.45
C GLU A 152 -14.60 -18.74 -3.27
N ASP A 153 -13.93 -19.09 -4.39
CA ASP A 153 -12.60 -19.69 -4.39
C ASP A 153 -11.57 -18.78 -3.71
N LEU A 154 -11.54 -17.49 -4.10
CA LEU A 154 -10.70 -16.48 -3.47
C LEU A 154 -10.94 -16.43 -1.96
N ASN A 155 -12.20 -16.35 -1.53
CA ASN A 155 -12.53 -16.13 -0.14
C ASN A 155 -12.08 -17.30 0.75
N VAL A 156 -12.27 -18.54 0.29
CA VAL A 156 -11.84 -19.75 1.00
C VAL A 156 -10.31 -19.86 1.01
N GLN A 157 -9.65 -19.67 -0.14
CA GLN A 157 -8.21 -19.91 -0.27
C GLN A 157 -7.36 -18.81 0.38
N TRP A 158 -7.71 -17.54 0.17
CA TRP A 158 -7.04 -16.40 0.81
C TRP A 158 -7.13 -16.51 2.33
N ARG A 159 -8.30 -16.91 2.86
CA ARG A 159 -8.50 -17.06 4.30
C ARG A 159 -7.65 -18.16 4.92
N ALA A 160 -7.62 -19.34 4.30
CA ALA A 160 -6.80 -20.45 4.78
C ALA A 160 -5.31 -20.08 4.81
N ILE A 161 -4.84 -19.33 3.81
CA ILE A 161 -3.46 -18.80 3.77
C ILE A 161 -3.24 -17.75 4.88
N ALA A 162 -4.15 -16.79 5.02
CA ALA A 162 -4.10 -15.73 6.03
C ALA A 162 -4.01 -16.30 7.46
N GLU A 163 -4.88 -17.26 7.80
CA GLU A 163 -4.91 -17.89 9.12
C GLU A 163 -3.60 -18.63 9.40
N ALA A 164 -3.06 -19.40 8.46
CA ALA A 164 -1.78 -20.09 8.64
C ALA A 164 -0.56 -19.16 8.75
N MET A 165 -0.59 -17.99 8.09
CA MET A 165 0.46 -16.97 8.25
C MET A 165 0.40 -16.33 9.64
N LEU A 166 -0.80 -16.00 10.13
CA LEU A 166 -1.03 -15.42 11.47
C LEU A 166 -0.75 -16.41 12.62
N GLU A 167 -0.85 -17.73 12.38
CA GLU A 167 -0.39 -18.75 13.33
C GLU A 167 1.13 -18.72 13.56
N VAL A 168 1.91 -18.29 12.57
CA VAL A 168 3.37 -18.17 12.66
C VAL A 168 3.80 -16.83 13.26
N ASP A 169 3.19 -15.75 12.78
CA ASP A 169 3.47 -14.38 13.23
C ASP A 169 2.16 -13.59 13.29
N PRO A 170 1.53 -13.44 14.46
CA PRO A 170 0.24 -12.77 14.61
C PRO A 170 0.35 -11.24 14.55
N ASP A 171 1.56 -10.68 14.56
CA ASP A 171 1.78 -9.23 14.55
C ASP A 171 1.84 -8.66 13.11
N ILE A 172 1.81 -9.49 12.05
CA ILE A 172 1.85 -9.04 10.65
C ILE A 172 0.53 -8.40 10.17
N THR A 173 0.68 -7.49 9.21
CA THR A 173 -0.43 -6.83 8.49
C THR A 173 -0.69 -7.52 7.16
N LEU A 174 -1.83 -8.20 7.03
CA LEU A 174 -2.25 -8.82 5.78
C LEU A 174 -2.88 -7.82 4.80
N ILE A 175 -2.63 -8.04 3.51
CA ILE A 175 -3.00 -7.17 2.39
C ILE A 175 -3.72 -7.99 1.31
N GLY A 176 -4.85 -7.47 0.81
CA GLY A 176 -5.63 -8.09 -0.26
C GLY A 176 -6.86 -7.25 -0.65
N PRO A 177 -7.69 -7.69 -1.61
CA PRO A 177 -7.49 -8.85 -2.48
C PRO A 177 -6.66 -8.54 -3.74
N ASP A 178 -6.14 -7.31 -3.88
CA ASP A 178 -5.23 -6.92 -4.96
C ASP A 178 -5.86 -6.97 -6.38
N VAL A 179 -7.17 -6.66 -6.48
CA VAL A 179 -7.94 -6.70 -7.75
C VAL A 179 -7.30 -5.85 -8.86
N SER A 180 -7.40 -6.29 -10.12
CA SER A 180 -6.71 -5.69 -11.28
C SER A 180 -7.22 -4.33 -11.73
N GLN A 181 -8.38 -3.92 -11.24
CA GLN A 181 -9.00 -2.64 -11.58
C GLN A 181 -9.95 -2.22 -10.46
N TRP A 182 -10.00 -0.92 -10.15
CA TRP A 182 -10.97 -0.36 -9.22
C TRP A 182 -11.07 1.16 -9.39
N ASN A 183 -12.30 1.68 -9.31
CA ASN A 183 -12.56 3.11 -9.14
C ASN A 183 -13.75 3.39 -8.19
N GLY A 184 -14.36 2.34 -7.61
CA GLY A 184 -15.56 2.44 -6.79
C GLY A 184 -16.90 2.45 -7.56
N THR A 185 -16.92 2.21 -8.87
CA THR A 185 -18.15 2.15 -9.68
C THR A 185 -18.39 0.75 -10.27
N PRO A 186 -19.67 0.29 -10.37
CA PRO A 186 -19.97 -1.08 -10.81
C PRO A 186 -19.56 -1.41 -12.25
N GLU A 187 -19.35 -0.41 -13.09
CA GLU A 187 -18.98 -0.55 -14.51
C GLU A 187 -17.49 -0.84 -14.72
N VAL A 188 -16.67 -0.63 -13.69
CA VAL A 188 -15.20 -0.69 -13.75
C VAL A 188 -14.63 -1.68 -12.73
N ASN A 189 -15.26 -1.81 -11.57
CA ASN A 189 -14.90 -2.84 -10.60
C ASN A 189 -15.09 -4.24 -11.22
N PRO A 190 -14.10 -5.16 -11.13
CA PRO A 190 -14.22 -6.54 -11.54
C PRO A 190 -15.41 -7.22 -10.88
N GLN A 191 -16.09 -8.05 -11.67
CA GLN A 191 -17.13 -8.97 -11.23
C GLN A 191 -16.77 -10.39 -11.68
N ASP A 192 -17.18 -11.40 -10.94
CA ASP A 192 -17.07 -12.80 -11.36
C ASP A 192 -18.20 -13.19 -12.34
N PRO A 193 -18.23 -14.42 -12.89
CA PRO A 193 -19.23 -14.83 -13.87
C PRO A 193 -20.70 -14.72 -13.39
N GLU A 194 -20.93 -14.72 -12.07
CA GLU A 194 -22.25 -14.54 -11.46
C GLU A 194 -22.60 -13.07 -11.18
N GLY A 195 -21.70 -12.12 -11.49
CA GLY A 195 -21.89 -10.68 -11.30
C GLY A 195 -21.58 -10.19 -9.88
N ARG A 196 -20.80 -10.93 -9.09
CA ARG A 196 -20.41 -10.53 -7.73
C ARG A 196 -19.15 -9.65 -7.78
N ASP A 197 -19.20 -8.48 -7.15
CA ASP A 197 -18.05 -7.55 -7.05
C ASP A 197 -16.95 -8.16 -6.17
N TRP A 198 -15.76 -8.33 -6.74
CA TRP A 198 -14.66 -9.06 -6.11
C TRP A 198 -14.21 -8.44 -4.79
N LEU A 199 -14.05 -7.12 -4.74
CA LEU A 199 -13.63 -6.45 -3.51
C LEU A 199 -14.73 -6.53 -2.44
N ARG A 200 -16.00 -6.43 -2.86
CA ARG A 200 -17.13 -6.38 -1.93
C ARG A 200 -17.42 -7.74 -1.29
N GLU A 201 -17.32 -8.84 -2.04
CA GLU A 201 -17.44 -10.17 -1.44
C GLU A 201 -16.20 -10.53 -0.61
N PHE A 202 -15.01 -10.11 -1.03
CA PHE A 202 -13.79 -10.26 -0.23
C PHE A 202 -13.91 -9.59 1.13
N LEU A 203 -14.32 -8.32 1.19
CA LEU A 203 -14.46 -7.60 2.46
C LEU A 203 -15.57 -8.15 3.37
N ARG A 204 -16.57 -8.86 2.81
CA ARG A 204 -17.59 -9.56 3.59
C ARG A 204 -17.08 -10.83 4.24
N ALA A 205 -16.21 -11.57 3.54
CA ALA A 205 -15.66 -12.83 4.03
C ALA A 205 -14.41 -12.63 4.90
N ASN A 206 -13.56 -11.67 4.56
CA ASN A 206 -12.19 -11.52 5.06
C ASN A 206 -11.87 -10.13 5.63
N GLY A 207 -12.87 -9.26 5.76
CA GLY A 207 -12.73 -7.90 6.30
C GLY A 207 -12.27 -7.83 7.77
N ASP A 208 -12.26 -8.95 8.48
CA ASP A 208 -11.80 -9.11 9.86
C ASP A 208 -10.31 -9.47 9.98
N LEU A 209 -9.70 -10.00 8.92
CA LEU A 209 -8.27 -10.36 8.87
C LEU A 209 -7.43 -9.41 8.03
N VAL A 210 -8.02 -8.68 7.08
CA VAL A 210 -7.29 -7.76 6.20
C VAL A 210 -6.97 -6.44 6.92
N GLY A 211 -5.67 -6.10 7.00
CA GLY A 211 -5.19 -4.85 7.59
C GLY A 211 -5.07 -3.71 6.58
N VAL A 212 -4.78 -4.02 5.30
CA VAL A 212 -4.75 -3.03 4.20
C VAL A 212 -5.50 -3.58 2.99
N VAL A 213 -6.45 -2.79 2.48
CA VAL A 213 -7.12 -3.09 1.22
C VAL A 213 -6.23 -2.66 0.06
N SER A 214 -5.93 -3.56 -0.86
CA SER A 214 -5.19 -3.23 -2.10
C SER A 214 -6.02 -3.46 -3.35
N VAL A 215 -5.83 -2.54 -4.30
CA VAL A 215 -6.53 -2.46 -5.58
C VAL A 215 -5.58 -1.85 -6.61
N HIS A 216 -5.69 -2.26 -7.86
CA HIS A 216 -4.97 -1.64 -8.98
C HIS A 216 -5.85 -0.63 -9.70
N ARG A 217 -5.20 0.41 -10.25
CA ARG A 217 -5.81 1.36 -11.18
C ARG A 217 -4.81 1.71 -12.28
N TYR A 218 -5.09 1.24 -13.49
CA TYR A 218 -4.37 1.64 -14.70
C TYR A 218 -5.17 2.74 -15.45
N PRO A 219 -4.48 3.69 -16.14
CA PRO A 219 -5.10 4.76 -16.92
C PRO A 219 -6.05 4.29 -18.03
#